data_AF-A0A7X1G8F8-F1
#
_entry.id   AF-A0A7X1G8F8-F1
#
_cell.length_a   1.000
_cell.length_b   1.000
_cell.length_c   1.000
_cell.angle_alpha   90.00
_cell.angle_beta   90.00
_cell.angle_gamma   90.00
#
_symmetry.space_group_name_H-M   'P 1'
#
loop_
_entity.id
_entity.type
_entity.pdbx_description
1 polymer ?
#
loop_
_entity_poly.entity_id
_entity_poly.type
_entity_poly.pdbx_seq_one_letter_code
_entity_poly.pdbx_strand_id
1 'polypeptide(L)'
;MRVDPQAPLHQLADECQKVVSSLQKKSEKREAPHKRTTQEYLRLAATLIKRSLYIPGGLSEVLQATECSSTFYKRLAAVQYTLLQHHEMLMARLAETTDAIQSRHLTHQLNFHLKRLMQLRESQDIGFLPTRRKRHSKRQALRGLPASWRHDLYKRADHGKYALPILVASLTGCRPAELQHGVAVCREIDPATGEDFIAFCIRGAKVKSEQGQPWRIIKYSVSDPHPLIREICKFAYCSDDVPIQEVKIESAVNFTVEVRRLASNLWPQHKQSVTAYCFRHQWAADMKAFTDGDSVSRGLGHASAKTRRTYGTAGQGGKDGLTPLAIVATNPVRTFTTDPRRQSVPESIEP
;
A
#
# COMPACT_ATOMS: atom_id res chain seq x y z
N MET A 1 16.31 -12.10 62.10
CA MET A 1 16.25 -12.19 60.63
C MET A 1 16.64 -10.84 60.05
N ARG A 2 17.76 -10.74 59.32
CA ARG A 2 18.08 -9.52 58.55
C ARG A 2 17.18 -9.51 57.33
N VAL A 3 16.25 -8.56 57.25
CA VAL A 3 15.44 -8.33 56.05
C VAL A 3 16.38 -7.77 54.99
N ASP A 4 16.54 -8.49 53.88
CA ASP A 4 17.32 -8.02 52.74
C ASP A 4 16.65 -6.76 52.15
N PRO A 5 17.30 -5.59 52.22
CA PRO A 5 16.72 -4.34 51.72
C PRO A 5 16.48 -4.35 50.19
N GLN A 6 17.04 -5.32 49.46
CA GLN A 6 16.83 -5.49 48.02
C GLN A 6 15.67 -6.43 47.66
N ALA A 7 15.11 -7.19 48.62
CA ALA A 7 14.03 -8.14 48.35
C ALA A 7 12.80 -7.54 47.65
N PRO A 8 12.30 -6.33 48.01
CA PRO A 8 11.18 -5.70 47.31
C PRO A 8 11.50 -5.29 45.87
N LEU A 9 12.76 -4.93 45.60
CA LEU A 9 13.23 -4.51 44.27
C LEU A 9 13.30 -5.71 43.31
N HIS A 10 13.82 -6.84 43.79
CA HIS A 10 13.85 -8.10 43.02
C HIS A 10 12.44 -8.63 42.74
N GLN A 11 11.52 -8.57 43.71
CA GLN A 11 10.11 -8.94 43.49
C GLN A 11 9.46 -8.12 42.37
N LEU A 12 9.69 -6.80 42.34
CA LEU A 12 9.16 -5.93 41.29
C LEU A 12 9.79 -6.23 39.91
N ALA A 13 11.08 -6.58 39.87
CA ALA A 13 11.74 -7.02 38.66
C ALA A 13 11.16 -8.34 38.14
N ASP A 14 10.87 -9.30 39.02
CA ASP A 14 10.22 -10.57 38.69
C ASP A 14 8.81 -10.35 38.13
N GLU A 15 8.04 -9.41 38.69
CA GLU A 15 6.74 -9.01 38.15
C GLU A 15 6.85 -8.45 36.72
N CYS A 16 7.80 -7.54 36.48
CA CYS A 16 8.08 -7.05 35.13
C CYS A 16 8.43 -8.21 34.18
N GLN A 17 9.31 -9.11 34.62
CA GLN A 17 9.76 -10.25 33.82
C GLN A 17 8.62 -11.19 33.45
N LYS A 18 7.67 -11.47 34.37
CA LYS A 18 6.47 -12.27 34.08
C LYS A 18 5.65 -11.66 32.94
N VAL A 19 5.42 -10.35 32.96
CA VAL A 19 4.67 -9.67 31.89
C VAL A 19 5.46 -9.70 30.58
N VAL A 20 6.76 -9.43 30.60
CA VAL A 20 7.64 -9.49 29.42
C VAL A 20 7.62 -10.86 28.75
N SER A 21 7.79 -11.93 29.51
CA SER A 21 7.73 -13.30 28.98
C SER A 21 6.37 -13.60 28.33
N SER A 22 5.27 -13.06 28.87
CA SER A 22 3.95 -13.20 28.26
C SER A 22 3.80 -12.46 26.92
N LEU A 23 4.52 -11.35 26.73
CA LEU A 23 4.55 -10.56 25.49
C LEU A 23 5.44 -11.22 24.42
N GLN A 24 6.55 -11.82 24.85
CA GLN A 24 7.51 -12.50 23.98
C GLN A 24 6.96 -13.80 23.38
N LYS A 25 6.23 -14.61 24.16
CA LYS A 25 5.54 -15.83 23.68
C LYS A 25 4.58 -15.56 22.51
N LYS A 26 3.98 -14.36 22.43
CA LYS A 26 3.14 -13.93 21.28
C LYS A 26 3.98 -13.44 20.08
N SER A 27 5.28 -13.21 20.24
CA SER A 27 6.17 -12.57 19.26
C SER A 27 7.21 -13.49 18.60
N GLU A 28 7.47 -14.68 19.16
CA GLU A 28 8.51 -15.66 18.79
C GLU A 28 8.49 -16.19 17.33
N LYS A 29 7.62 -15.66 16.47
CA LYS A 29 7.56 -15.98 15.03
C LYS A 29 7.99 -14.84 14.10
N ARG A 30 8.64 -13.78 14.58
CA ARG A 30 8.97 -12.60 13.75
C ARG A 30 10.47 -12.32 13.74
N GLU A 31 11.07 -12.36 12.55
CA GLU A 31 12.43 -11.88 12.30
C GLU A 31 12.63 -10.46 12.83
N ALA A 32 13.86 -10.18 13.29
CA ALA A 32 14.21 -8.87 13.80
C ALA A 32 13.97 -7.77 12.74
N PRO A 33 13.31 -6.66 13.09
CA PRO A 33 13.01 -5.61 12.12
C PRO A 33 14.28 -4.96 11.58
N HIS A 34 14.27 -4.62 10.28
CA HIS A 34 15.36 -3.91 9.60
C HIS A 34 15.70 -2.57 10.31
N LYS A 35 16.97 -2.15 10.32
CA LYS A 35 17.47 -0.96 11.07
C LYS A 35 16.60 0.31 10.93
N ARG A 36 16.14 0.61 9.71
CA ARG A 36 15.23 1.75 9.44
C ARG A 36 13.87 1.62 10.14
N THR A 37 13.32 0.41 10.20
CA THR A 37 12.07 0.10 10.90
C THR A 37 12.24 0.25 12.41
N THR A 38 13.40 -0.12 12.95
CA THR A 38 13.75 0.09 14.36
C THR A 38 13.75 1.57 14.76
N GLN A 39 14.42 2.43 13.99
CA GLN A 39 14.43 3.88 14.27
C GLN A 39 13.03 4.50 14.21
N GLU A 40 12.19 4.08 13.26
CA GLU A 40 10.80 4.50 13.20
C GLU A 40 10.00 4.06 14.43
N TYR A 41 10.21 2.83 14.91
CA TYR A 41 9.54 2.31 16.09
C TYR A 41 9.92 3.09 17.34
N LEU A 42 11.21 3.35 17.54
CA LEU A 42 11.69 4.15 18.68
C LEU A 42 11.08 5.55 18.69
N ARG A 43 11.07 6.27 17.55
CA ARG A 43 10.46 7.61 17.45
C ARG A 43 8.97 7.59 17.72
N LEU A 44 8.26 6.64 17.13
CA LEU A 44 6.81 6.49 17.31
C LEU A 44 6.48 6.17 18.78
N ALA A 45 7.15 5.19 19.38
CA ALA A 45 6.95 4.79 20.77
C ALA A 45 7.25 5.94 21.74
N ALA A 46 8.36 6.67 21.54
CA ALA A 46 8.69 7.83 22.37
C ALA A 46 7.57 8.89 22.36
N THR A 47 6.99 9.16 21.18
CA THR A 47 5.86 10.08 21.04
C THR A 47 4.63 9.58 21.79
N LEU A 48 4.29 8.30 21.65
CA LEU A 48 3.11 7.71 22.30
C LEU A 48 3.26 7.65 23.82
N ILE A 49 4.43 7.21 24.31
CA ILE A 49 4.73 7.13 25.74
C ILE A 49 4.72 8.54 26.36
N LYS A 50 5.31 9.55 25.69
CA LYS A 50 5.25 10.94 26.17
C LYS A 50 3.81 11.44 26.26
N ARG A 51 2.98 11.18 25.25
CA ARG A 51 1.57 11.58 25.25
C ARG A 51 0.78 10.88 26.36
N SER A 52 1.09 9.62 26.66
CA SER A 52 0.41 8.85 27.72
C SER A 52 0.57 9.45 29.12
N LEU A 53 1.54 10.35 29.34
CA LEU A 53 1.73 11.03 30.61
C LEU A 53 0.64 12.08 30.91
N TYR A 54 -0.04 12.59 29.88
CA TYR A 54 -1.00 13.68 29.98
C TYR A 54 -2.44 13.24 29.71
N ILE A 55 -2.66 11.95 29.48
CA ILE A 55 -3.97 11.38 29.13
C ILE A 55 -4.45 10.51 30.30
N PRO A 56 -5.68 10.70 30.82
CA PRO A 56 -6.18 9.95 31.96
C PRO A 56 -6.14 8.42 31.77
N GLY A 57 -6.53 7.91 30.60
CA GLY A 57 -6.46 6.48 30.26
C GLY A 57 -5.07 5.99 29.84
N GLY A 58 -4.04 6.83 29.98
CA GLY A 58 -2.64 6.47 29.82
C GLY A 58 -2.29 5.91 28.44
N LEU A 59 -1.45 4.88 28.43
CA LEU A 59 -0.94 4.28 27.20
C LEU A 59 -2.02 3.52 26.44
N SER A 60 -2.94 2.85 27.15
CA SER A 60 -4.06 2.12 26.54
C SER A 60 -4.92 3.05 25.68
N GLU A 61 -5.31 4.21 26.22
CA GLU A 61 -6.10 5.21 25.48
C GLU A 61 -5.33 5.78 24.27
N VAL A 62 -4.05 6.12 24.45
CA VAL A 62 -3.19 6.64 23.36
C VAL A 62 -3.02 5.62 22.23
N LEU A 63 -2.92 4.33 22.56
CA LEU A 63 -2.86 3.25 21.57
C LEU A 63 -4.16 3.14 20.78
N GLN A 64 -5.30 3.20 21.47
CA GLN A 64 -6.66 3.12 20.89
C GLN A 64 -7.09 4.39 20.13
N ALA A 65 -6.43 5.53 20.34
CA ALA A 65 -6.72 6.80 19.68
C ALA A 65 -6.36 6.80 18.17
N THR A 66 -6.98 5.92 17.40
CA THR A 66 -6.86 5.80 15.94
C THR A 66 -8.05 5.05 15.37
N GLU A 67 -8.55 5.50 14.22
CA GLU A 67 -9.61 4.79 13.48
C GLU A 67 -9.06 3.67 12.58
N CYS A 68 -7.75 3.42 12.59
CA CYS A 68 -7.09 2.54 11.64
C CYS A 68 -6.41 1.34 12.32
N SER A 69 -6.94 0.14 12.08
CA SER A 69 -6.40 -1.11 12.62
C SER A 69 -4.90 -1.31 12.33
N SER A 70 -4.42 -1.00 11.12
CA SER A 70 -2.98 -1.12 10.84
C SER A 70 -2.13 -0.11 11.62
N THR A 71 -2.67 1.09 11.88
CA THR A 71 -2.00 2.08 12.72
C THR A 71 -1.95 1.59 14.16
N PHE A 72 -3.07 1.07 14.69
CA PHE A 72 -3.14 0.48 16.02
C PHE A 72 -2.08 -0.61 16.22
N TYR A 73 -2.03 -1.61 15.33
CA TYR A 73 -1.04 -2.69 15.44
C TYR A 73 0.40 -2.21 15.22
N LYS A 74 0.63 -1.18 14.38
CA LYS A 74 1.96 -0.55 14.26
C LYS A 74 2.37 0.12 15.58
N ARG A 75 1.44 0.83 16.24
CA ARG A 75 1.69 1.46 17.55
C ARG A 75 1.99 0.42 18.63
N LEU A 76 1.21 -0.66 18.70
CA LEU A 76 1.46 -1.79 19.61
C LEU A 76 2.85 -2.39 19.41
N ALA A 77 3.22 -2.69 18.16
CA ALA A 77 4.52 -3.27 17.85
C ALA A 77 5.68 -2.33 18.21
N ALA A 78 5.55 -1.04 17.92
CA ALA A 78 6.56 -0.04 18.26
C ALA A 78 6.76 0.10 19.77
N VAL A 79 5.65 0.20 20.52
CA VAL A 79 5.68 0.32 21.99
C VAL A 79 6.22 -0.96 22.63
N GLN A 80 5.79 -2.15 22.17
CA GLN A 80 6.33 -3.42 22.65
C GLN A 80 7.84 -3.49 22.44
N TYR A 81 8.32 -3.20 21.22
CA TYR A 81 9.75 -3.20 20.92
C TYR A 81 10.52 -2.29 21.88
N THR A 82 10.07 -1.04 22.07
CA THR A 82 10.74 -0.08 22.94
C THR A 82 10.70 -0.49 24.41
N LEU A 83 9.59 -1.06 24.90
CA LEU A 83 9.51 -1.53 26.28
C LEU A 83 10.41 -2.75 26.52
N LEU A 84 10.52 -3.69 25.58
CA LEU A 84 11.44 -4.83 25.72
C LEU A 84 12.91 -4.37 25.81
N GLN A 85 13.32 -3.41 24.97
CA GLN A 85 14.67 -2.82 25.04
C GLN A 85 14.91 -2.05 26.35
N HIS A 86 13.89 -1.33 26.84
CA HIS A 86 13.97 -0.66 28.13
C HIS A 86 14.06 -1.69 29.29
N HIS A 87 13.33 -2.80 29.20
CA HIS A 87 13.38 -3.87 30.20
C HIS A 87 14.80 -4.43 30.34
N GLU A 88 15.44 -4.78 29.22
CA GLU A 88 16.83 -5.25 29.19
C GLU A 88 17.78 -4.26 29.88
N MET A 89 17.63 -2.96 29.60
CA MET A 89 18.41 -1.90 30.26
C MET A 89 18.16 -1.83 31.78
N LEU A 90 16.91 -1.98 32.23
CA LEU A 90 16.57 -1.96 33.66
C LEU A 90 17.10 -3.20 34.39
N MET A 91 17.06 -4.37 33.75
CA MET A 91 17.62 -5.59 34.33
C MET A 91 19.15 -5.54 34.45
N ALA A 92 19.84 -4.95 33.45
CA ALA A 92 21.28 -4.70 33.54
C ALA A 92 21.62 -3.77 34.72
N ARG A 93 20.87 -2.68 34.89
CA ARG A 93 21.04 -1.74 36.03
C ARG A 93 20.76 -2.38 37.38
N LEU A 94 19.80 -3.31 37.44
CA LEU A 94 19.50 -4.06 38.66
C LEU A 94 20.74 -4.84 39.14
N ALA A 95 21.45 -5.50 38.21
CA ALA A 95 22.66 -6.26 38.53
C ALA A 95 23.82 -5.38 39.04
N GLU A 96 23.84 -4.10 38.66
CA GLU A 96 24.87 -3.13 39.04
C GLU A 96 24.52 -2.31 40.30
N THR A 97 23.31 -2.47 40.84
CA THR A 97 22.81 -1.66 41.95
C THR A 97 23.46 -2.07 43.28
N THR A 98 24.23 -1.16 43.88
CA THR A 98 25.01 -1.43 45.11
C THR A 98 24.57 -0.62 46.32
N ASP A 99 23.87 0.51 46.12
CA ASP A 99 23.47 1.43 47.19
C ASP A 99 21.94 1.66 47.29
N ALA A 100 21.51 2.23 48.41
CA ALA A 100 20.10 2.45 48.72
C ALA A 100 19.43 3.56 47.88
N ILE A 101 20.20 4.55 47.40
CA ILE A 101 19.69 5.64 46.56
C ILE A 101 19.41 5.13 45.16
N GLN A 102 20.35 4.36 44.57
CA GLN A 102 20.19 3.65 43.32
C GLN A 102 18.99 2.70 43.38
N SER A 103 18.87 1.94 44.48
CA SER A 103 17.74 1.03 44.71
C SER A 103 16.39 1.76 44.69
N ARG A 104 16.27 2.92 45.36
CA ARG A 104 15.05 3.73 45.36
C ARG A 104 14.74 4.28 43.96
N HIS A 105 15.74 4.78 43.24
CA HIS A 105 15.54 5.31 41.89
C HIS A 105 15.09 4.21 40.92
N LEU A 106 15.73 3.04 40.97
CA LEU A 106 15.38 1.90 40.14
C LEU A 106 13.99 1.34 40.48
N THR A 107 13.61 1.34 41.76
CA THR A 107 12.25 0.99 42.19
C THR A 107 11.20 1.86 41.50
N HIS A 108 11.41 3.18 41.44
CA HIS A 108 10.49 4.06 40.71
C HIS A 108 10.46 3.75 39.21
N GLN A 109 11.63 3.53 38.58
CA GLN A 109 11.71 3.19 37.16
C GLN A 109 10.96 1.89 36.84
N LEU A 110 11.16 0.84 37.64
CA LEU A 110 10.49 -0.45 37.48
C LEU A 110 8.98 -0.36 37.69
N ASN A 111 8.50 0.44 38.66
CA ASN A 111 7.06 0.66 38.86
C ASN A 111 6.41 1.31 37.63
N PHE A 112 7.03 2.36 37.09
CA PHE A 112 6.55 2.99 35.86
C PHE A 112 6.64 2.04 34.66
N HIS A 113 7.68 1.20 34.62
CA HIS A 113 7.87 0.20 33.58
C HIS A 113 6.76 -0.87 33.63
N LEU A 114 6.49 -1.44 34.81
CA LEU A 114 5.43 -2.43 35.04
C LEU A 114 4.06 -1.88 34.63
N LYS A 115 3.71 -0.66 35.04
CA LYS A 115 2.46 0.00 34.65
C LYS A 115 2.31 0.08 33.12
N ARG A 116 3.39 0.43 32.40
CA ARG A 116 3.38 0.50 30.93
C ARG A 116 3.27 -0.88 30.27
N LEU A 117 3.95 -1.89 30.82
CA LEU A 117 3.85 -3.28 30.35
C LEU A 117 2.42 -3.81 30.51
N MET A 118 1.78 -3.55 31.65
CA MET A 118 0.39 -3.94 31.90
C MET A 118 -0.58 -3.26 30.94
N GLN A 119 -0.47 -1.94 30.74
CA GLN A 119 -1.31 -1.20 29.78
C GLN A 119 -1.11 -1.67 28.33
N LEU A 120 0.13 -1.99 27.95
CA LEU A 120 0.40 -2.61 26.65
C LEU A 120 -0.29 -3.99 26.54
N ARG A 121 -0.20 -4.80 27.59
CA ARG A 121 -0.79 -6.15 27.60
C ARG A 121 -2.32 -6.10 27.50
N GLU A 122 -2.94 -5.27 28.31
CA GLU A 122 -4.37 -4.96 28.26
C GLU A 122 -4.76 -4.56 26.83
N SER A 123 -4.02 -3.63 26.21
CA SER A 123 -4.29 -3.21 24.83
C SER A 123 -4.14 -4.34 23.80
N GLN A 124 -3.23 -5.30 24.01
CA GLN A 124 -3.11 -6.48 23.15
C GLN A 124 -4.29 -7.44 23.30
N ASP A 125 -4.79 -7.60 24.52
CA ASP A 125 -5.88 -8.53 24.83
C ASP A 125 -7.24 -7.93 24.40
N ILE A 126 -7.45 -6.62 24.59
CA ILE A 126 -8.61 -5.88 24.06
C ILE A 126 -8.61 -5.85 22.52
N GLY A 127 -7.44 -5.66 21.91
CA GLY A 127 -7.33 -5.52 20.46
C GLY A 127 -7.88 -4.20 19.93
N PHE A 128 -8.15 -4.13 18.61
CA PHE A 128 -8.63 -2.90 17.97
C PHE A 128 -10.15 -2.75 18.12
N LEU A 129 -10.60 -1.76 18.90
CA LEU A 129 -12.03 -1.56 19.22
C LEU A 129 -12.87 -0.84 18.14
N PRO A 130 -12.38 0.21 17.46
CA PRO A 130 -13.22 0.95 16.53
C PRO A 130 -13.76 0.08 15.40
N THR A 131 -15.03 0.29 15.04
CA THR A 131 -15.62 -0.38 13.86
C THR A 131 -14.79 -0.08 12.63
N ARG A 132 -14.43 -1.12 11.88
CA ARG A 132 -13.61 -0.99 10.67
C ARG A 132 -14.33 -0.09 9.66
N ARG A 133 -13.88 1.16 9.53
CA ARG A 133 -14.39 2.08 8.51
C ARG A 133 -14.26 1.44 7.12
N LYS A 134 -15.29 1.56 6.29
CA LYS A 134 -15.24 1.11 4.89
C LYS A 134 -14.05 1.78 4.21
N ARG A 135 -13.14 0.97 3.66
CA ARG A 135 -11.91 1.44 3.03
C ARG A 135 -12.27 2.36 1.85
N HIS A 136 -11.90 3.64 1.95
CA HIS A 136 -12.01 4.57 0.83
C HIS A 136 -10.92 4.23 -0.21
N SER A 137 -11.31 3.54 -1.27
CA SER A 137 -10.40 3.16 -2.35
C SER A 137 -10.69 4.04 -3.56
N LYS A 138 -9.64 4.46 -4.26
CA LYS A 138 -9.78 5.24 -5.51
C LYS A 138 -10.61 4.51 -6.57
N ARG A 139 -10.72 3.17 -6.49
CA ARG A 139 -11.62 2.36 -7.34
C ARG A 139 -13.11 2.70 -7.16
N GLN A 140 -13.50 3.35 -6.05
CA GLN A 140 -14.88 3.78 -5.83
C GLN A 140 -15.28 4.86 -6.84
N ALA A 141 -14.32 5.65 -7.33
CA ALA A 141 -14.56 6.64 -8.36
C ALA A 141 -14.93 6.03 -9.72
N LEU A 142 -14.69 4.73 -9.95
CA LEU A 142 -15.17 4.07 -11.17
C LEU A 142 -16.68 3.82 -11.16
N ARG A 143 -17.29 3.74 -9.97
CA ARG A 143 -18.71 3.43 -9.86
C ARG A 143 -19.54 4.63 -10.31
N GLY A 144 -20.39 4.42 -11.31
CA GLY A 144 -21.30 5.45 -11.83
C GLY A 144 -20.67 6.39 -12.86
N LEU A 145 -19.44 6.12 -13.30
CA LEU A 145 -18.92 6.75 -14.53
C LEU A 145 -19.53 6.07 -15.77
N PRO A 146 -19.72 6.81 -16.87
CA PRO A 146 -20.08 6.22 -18.17
C PRO A 146 -19.03 5.19 -18.63
N ALA A 147 -19.43 4.23 -19.45
CA ALA A 147 -18.48 3.26 -20.03
C ALA A 147 -17.38 3.96 -20.86
N SER A 148 -17.74 5.05 -21.55
CA SER A 148 -16.85 5.87 -22.39
C SER A 148 -15.96 6.84 -21.62
N TRP A 149 -15.99 6.87 -20.28
CA TRP A 149 -15.39 7.97 -19.49
C TRP A 149 -13.92 8.26 -19.84
N ARG A 150 -13.14 7.22 -20.16
CA ARG A 150 -11.73 7.38 -20.57
C ARG A 150 -11.62 8.19 -21.86
N HIS A 151 -12.44 7.85 -22.85
CA HIS A 151 -12.49 8.52 -24.15
C HIS A 151 -13.07 9.93 -24.02
N ASP A 152 -14.14 10.11 -23.24
CA ASP A 152 -14.74 11.43 -23.02
C ASP A 152 -13.75 12.39 -22.36
N LEU A 153 -12.96 11.90 -21.40
CA LEU A 153 -11.92 12.66 -20.73
C LEU A 153 -10.76 13.01 -21.66
N TYR A 154 -10.36 12.08 -22.53
CA TYR A 154 -9.37 12.35 -23.59
C TYR A 154 -9.89 13.44 -24.55
N LYS A 155 -11.12 13.32 -25.06
CA LYS A 155 -11.72 14.31 -25.96
C LYS A 155 -11.86 15.68 -25.30
N ARG A 156 -12.16 15.73 -24.00
CA ARG A 156 -12.19 17.00 -23.26
C ARG A 156 -10.82 17.65 -23.13
N ALA A 157 -9.76 16.86 -23.18
CA ALA A 157 -8.37 17.26 -23.06
C ALA A 157 -7.68 17.55 -24.40
N ASP A 158 -8.33 17.30 -25.54
CA ASP A 158 -7.72 17.17 -26.90
C ASP A 158 -6.86 18.36 -27.34
N HIS A 159 -7.12 19.57 -26.80
CA HIS A 159 -6.34 20.78 -27.09
C HIS A 159 -5.30 21.13 -26.01
N GLY A 160 -5.17 20.30 -24.98
CA GLY A 160 -4.28 20.52 -23.85
C GLY A 160 -3.08 19.58 -23.86
N LYS A 161 -1.99 20.01 -23.21
CA LYS A 161 -0.74 19.24 -23.11
C LYS A 161 -0.86 17.84 -22.47
N TYR A 162 -2.00 17.53 -21.86
CA TYR A 162 -2.24 16.25 -21.19
C TYR A 162 -3.15 15.29 -21.97
N ALA A 163 -3.56 15.63 -23.21
CA ALA A 163 -4.36 14.74 -24.07
C ALA A 163 -3.67 13.37 -24.27
N LEU A 164 -2.46 13.37 -24.83
CA LEU A 164 -1.68 12.15 -25.06
C LEU A 164 -1.35 11.39 -23.77
N PRO A 165 -0.91 12.04 -22.67
CA PRO A 165 -0.77 11.37 -21.37
C PRO A 165 -2.05 10.69 -20.85
N ILE A 166 -3.23 11.30 -21.04
CA ILE A 166 -4.52 10.68 -20.68
C ILE A 166 -4.77 9.44 -21.54
N LEU A 167 -4.52 9.52 -22.84
CA LEU A 167 -4.70 8.42 -23.78
C LEU A 167 -3.80 7.23 -23.42
N VAL A 168 -2.51 7.48 -23.20
CA VAL A 168 -1.54 6.45 -22.77
C VAL A 168 -1.94 5.86 -21.42
N ALA A 169 -2.35 6.67 -20.44
CA ALA A 169 -2.80 6.17 -19.14
C ALA A 169 -4.04 5.27 -19.27
N SER A 170 -4.98 5.64 -20.16
CA SER A 170 -6.22 4.91 -20.43
C SER A 170 -5.98 3.52 -21.01
N LEU A 171 -4.99 3.40 -21.89
CA LEU A 171 -4.62 2.16 -22.57
C LEU A 171 -3.66 1.29 -21.76
N THR A 172 -2.90 1.84 -20.81
CA THR A 172 -1.83 1.06 -20.15
C THR A 172 -1.98 0.91 -18.65
N GLY A 173 -2.83 1.73 -18.02
CA GLY A 173 -2.90 1.82 -16.56
C GLY A 173 -1.55 2.20 -15.90
N CYS A 174 -0.66 2.87 -16.65
CA CYS A 174 0.62 3.32 -16.13
C CYS A 174 0.45 4.28 -14.95
N ARG A 175 1.45 4.30 -14.06
CA ARG A 175 1.45 5.26 -12.94
C ARG A 175 1.79 6.65 -13.48
N PRO A 176 1.30 7.73 -12.86
CA PRO A 176 1.77 9.08 -13.18
C PRO A 176 3.31 9.23 -13.12
N ALA A 177 3.96 8.57 -12.16
CA ALA A 177 5.43 8.57 -12.08
C ALA A 177 6.11 7.80 -13.23
N GLU A 178 5.43 6.85 -13.87
CA GLU A 178 5.95 6.16 -15.06
C GLU A 178 5.84 7.08 -16.29
N LEU A 179 4.75 7.85 -16.41
CA LEU A 179 4.66 8.92 -17.42
C LEU A 179 5.72 10.01 -17.22
N GLN A 180 6.19 10.25 -15.99
CA GLN A 180 7.31 11.18 -15.77
C GLN A 180 8.64 10.63 -16.29
N HIS A 181 8.82 9.31 -16.31
CA HIS A 181 9.99 8.70 -16.93
C HIS A 181 9.92 8.74 -18.45
N GLY A 182 8.70 8.72 -19.00
CA GLY A 182 8.43 8.55 -20.42
C GLY A 182 7.85 7.16 -20.69
N VAL A 183 6.90 7.11 -21.61
CA VAL A 183 6.36 5.87 -22.18
C VAL A 183 6.59 5.93 -23.67
N ALA A 184 7.33 4.96 -24.20
CA ALA A 184 7.51 4.84 -25.64
C ALA A 184 6.30 4.13 -26.25
N VAL A 185 5.77 4.71 -27.32
CA VAL A 185 4.71 4.20 -28.17
C VAL A 185 5.36 3.78 -29.48
N CYS A 186 5.37 2.48 -29.75
CA CYS A 186 6.04 1.89 -30.90
C CYS A 186 5.01 1.29 -31.85
N ARG A 187 5.25 1.45 -33.15
CA ARG A 187 4.61 0.63 -34.18
C ARG A 187 5.42 -0.66 -34.32
N GLU A 188 4.75 -1.80 -34.25
CA GLU A 188 5.37 -3.11 -34.42
C GLU A 188 4.57 -3.91 -35.43
N ILE A 189 5.25 -4.67 -36.28
CA ILE A 189 4.65 -5.64 -37.18
C ILE A 189 5.14 -7.01 -36.73
N ASP A 190 4.23 -7.97 -36.54
CA ASP A 190 4.65 -9.35 -36.32
C ASP A 190 5.21 -9.92 -37.63
N PRO A 191 6.49 -10.31 -37.69
CA PRO A 191 7.11 -10.76 -38.93
C PRO A 191 6.57 -12.12 -39.42
N ALA A 192 5.92 -12.90 -38.56
CA ALA A 192 5.35 -14.20 -38.91
C ALA A 192 3.92 -14.07 -39.44
N THR A 193 3.11 -13.18 -38.88
CA THR A 193 1.69 -13.02 -39.27
C THR A 193 1.43 -11.81 -40.16
N GLY A 194 2.34 -10.83 -40.18
CA GLY A 194 2.15 -9.54 -40.85
C GLY A 194 1.16 -8.62 -40.14
N GLU A 195 0.74 -8.94 -38.91
CA GLU A 195 -0.21 -8.12 -38.17
C GLU A 195 0.44 -6.87 -37.56
N ASP A 196 -0.30 -5.76 -37.58
CA ASP A 196 0.13 -4.47 -37.05
C ASP A 196 -0.31 -4.27 -35.58
N PHE A 197 0.63 -3.81 -34.76
CA PHE A 197 0.45 -3.57 -33.34
C PHE A 197 0.94 -2.19 -32.91
N ILE A 198 0.25 -1.63 -31.93
CA ILE A 198 0.79 -0.55 -31.10
C ILE A 198 1.30 -1.16 -29.79
N ALA A 199 2.59 -0.96 -29.52
CA ALA A 199 3.25 -1.40 -28.31
C ALA A 199 3.58 -0.21 -27.39
N PHE A 200 3.34 -0.38 -26.09
CA PHE A 200 3.68 0.59 -25.05
C PHE A 200 4.80 0.05 -24.16
N CYS A 201 5.99 0.63 -24.29
CA CYS A 201 7.16 0.26 -23.48
C CYS A 201 7.24 1.17 -22.25
N ILE A 202 7.08 0.58 -21.06
CA ILE A 202 6.90 1.32 -19.81
C ILE A 202 8.00 0.98 -18.82
N ARG A 203 8.77 1.98 -18.42
CA ARG A 203 9.77 1.88 -17.35
C ARG A 203 9.11 1.94 -15.98
N GLY A 204 9.36 0.94 -15.13
CA GLY A 204 8.79 0.86 -13.79
C GLY A 204 9.29 1.96 -12.84
N ALA A 205 8.38 2.65 -12.15
CA ALA A 205 8.73 3.72 -11.21
C ALA A 205 8.93 3.26 -9.74
N LYS A 206 8.53 2.03 -9.40
CA LYS A 206 8.64 1.48 -8.03
C LYS A 206 9.39 0.15 -8.03
N VAL A 207 10.60 0.18 -8.55
CA VAL A 207 11.47 -1.01 -8.66
C VAL A 207 12.43 -1.01 -7.48
N LYS A 208 12.52 -2.14 -6.78
CA LYS A 208 13.51 -2.46 -5.75
C LYS A 208 14.08 -3.86 -6.05
N SER A 209 15.12 -4.27 -5.34
CA SER A 209 15.78 -5.59 -5.53
C SER A 209 14.80 -6.75 -5.70
N GLU A 210 13.70 -6.77 -4.94
CA GLU A 210 12.69 -7.85 -5.00
C GLU A 210 11.27 -7.38 -5.36
N GLN A 211 11.09 -6.13 -5.79
CA GLN A 211 9.75 -5.56 -6.00
C GLN A 211 9.65 -4.78 -7.32
N GLY A 212 8.51 -4.91 -7.98
CA GLY A 212 8.20 -4.19 -9.21
C GLY A 212 8.79 -4.84 -10.45
N GLN A 213 8.36 -4.36 -11.61
CA GLN A 213 8.89 -4.75 -12.91
C GLN A 213 9.76 -3.60 -13.44
N PRO A 214 11.05 -3.83 -13.76
CA PRO A 214 11.91 -2.82 -14.38
C PRO A 214 11.32 -2.27 -15.67
N TRP A 215 10.82 -3.16 -16.54
CA TRP A 215 10.14 -2.83 -17.78
C TRP A 215 8.94 -3.74 -18.00
N ARG A 216 7.97 -3.22 -18.77
CA ARG A 216 6.88 -4.02 -19.34
C ARG A 216 6.43 -3.44 -20.67
N ILE A 217 5.88 -4.31 -21.51
CA ILE A 217 5.30 -3.99 -22.80
C ILE A 217 3.84 -4.42 -22.78
N ILE A 218 2.96 -3.53 -23.24
CA ILE A 218 1.53 -3.83 -23.45
C ILE A 218 1.27 -3.61 -24.94
N LYS A 219 0.68 -4.59 -25.63
CA LYS A 219 0.39 -4.52 -27.07
C LYS A 219 -1.11 -4.58 -27.35
N TYR A 220 -1.54 -3.78 -28.32
CA TYR A 220 -2.89 -3.79 -28.88
C TYR A 220 -2.82 -3.95 -30.40
N SER A 221 -3.82 -4.59 -30.99
CA SER A 221 -3.98 -4.60 -32.45
C SER A 221 -4.36 -3.20 -32.93
N VAL A 222 -3.78 -2.77 -34.06
CA VAL A 222 -4.20 -1.55 -34.76
C VAL A 222 -5.63 -1.68 -35.30
N SER A 223 -6.08 -2.90 -35.58
CA SER A 223 -7.43 -3.18 -36.10
C SER A 223 -8.52 -3.22 -35.02
N ASP A 224 -8.17 -3.06 -33.74
CA ASP A 224 -9.16 -3.00 -32.67
C ASP A 224 -10.08 -1.77 -32.86
N PRO A 225 -11.41 -1.96 -32.95
CA PRO A 225 -12.34 -0.88 -33.23
C PRO A 225 -12.55 0.06 -32.03
N HIS A 226 -11.88 -0.15 -30.90
CA HIS A 226 -12.05 0.68 -29.72
C HIS A 226 -11.63 2.14 -29.99
N PRO A 227 -12.43 3.15 -29.61
CA PRO A 227 -12.13 4.56 -29.86
C PRO A 227 -10.73 5.00 -29.40
N LEU A 228 -10.31 4.59 -28.20
CA LEU A 228 -8.96 4.91 -27.69
C LEU A 228 -7.84 4.34 -28.57
N ILE A 229 -8.05 3.18 -29.21
CA ILE A 229 -7.06 2.60 -30.13
C ILE A 229 -6.97 3.44 -31.39
N ARG A 230 -8.11 3.82 -31.99
CA ARG A 230 -8.12 4.73 -33.14
C ARG A 230 -7.37 6.03 -32.86
N GLU A 231 -7.59 6.64 -31.69
CA GLU A 231 -6.94 7.91 -31.35
C GLU A 231 -5.42 7.75 -31.14
N ILE A 232 -4.95 6.63 -30.55
CA ILE A 232 -3.50 6.44 -30.41
C ILE A 232 -2.85 6.09 -31.75
N CYS A 233 -3.56 5.40 -32.65
CA CYS A 233 -3.08 5.14 -34.00
C CYS A 233 -2.90 6.44 -34.79
N LYS A 234 -3.84 7.40 -34.71
CA LYS A 234 -3.65 8.73 -35.34
C LYS A 234 -2.36 9.41 -34.88
N PHE A 235 -2.03 9.31 -33.60
CA PHE A 235 -0.77 9.82 -33.05
C PHE A 235 0.44 9.00 -33.54
N ALA A 236 0.40 7.68 -33.43
CA ALA A 236 1.52 6.81 -33.75
C ALA A 236 1.90 6.84 -35.25
N TYR A 237 0.91 7.06 -36.11
CA TYR A 237 1.05 7.13 -37.57
C TYR A 237 0.97 8.56 -38.12
N CYS A 238 1.12 9.60 -37.28
CA CYS A 238 1.15 10.98 -37.79
C CYS A 238 2.41 11.30 -38.60
N SER A 239 3.44 10.46 -38.52
CA SER A 239 4.69 10.56 -39.27
C SER A 239 5.21 9.15 -39.56
N ASP A 240 5.46 8.86 -40.82
CA ASP A 240 5.97 7.55 -41.24
C ASP A 240 7.42 7.33 -40.81
N ASP A 241 8.22 8.39 -40.72
CA ASP A 241 9.65 8.33 -40.39
C ASP A 241 9.95 8.09 -38.90
N VAL A 242 8.95 8.23 -38.02
CA VAL A 242 9.13 8.11 -36.57
C VAL A 242 8.42 6.86 -36.04
N PRO A 243 9.06 5.68 -36.04
CA PRO A 243 8.43 4.42 -35.60
C PRO A 243 8.21 4.36 -34.08
N ILE A 244 8.94 5.17 -33.31
CA ILE A 244 8.89 5.22 -31.85
C ILE A 244 8.71 6.67 -31.40
N GLN A 245 7.63 6.93 -30.66
CA GLN A 245 7.34 8.25 -30.11
C GLN A 245 7.26 8.18 -28.58
N GLU A 246 7.87 9.13 -27.87
CA GLU A 246 7.84 9.17 -26.40
C GLU A 246 6.74 10.11 -25.89
N VAL A 247 5.88 9.61 -25.00
CA VAL A 247 4.89 10.41 -24.27
C VAL A 247 5.35 10.58 -22.82
N LYS A 248 5.55 11.84 -22.41
CA LYS A 248 6.11 12.18 -21.10
C LYS A 248 5.37 13.35 -20.45
N ILE A 249 5.34 13.37 -19.12
CA ILE A 249 4.86 14.51 -18.34
C ILE A 249 5.95 15.06 -17.43
N GLU A 250 5.93 16.36 -17.16
CA GLU A 250 6.88 16.98 -16.22
C GLU A 250 6.54 16.62 -14.77
N SER A 251 5.25 16.71 -14.40
CA SER A 251 4.77 16.57 -13.03
C SER A 251 3.58 15.64 -12.92
N ALA A 252 3.77 14.54 -12.18
CA ALA A 252 2.69 13.60 -11.82
C ALA A 252 1.57 14.28 -11.01
N VAL A 253 1.92 15.29 -10.21
CA VAL A 253 0.96 16.06 -9.41
C VAL A 253 0.10 16.91 -10.34
N ASN A 254 0.71 17.68 -11.23
CA ASN A 254 -0.02 18.56 -12.15
C ASN A 254 -0.92 17.76 -13.10
N PHE A 255 -0.42 16.63 -13.61
CA PHE A 255 -1.23 15.71 -14.39
C PHE A 255 -2.46 15.20 -13.61
N THR A 256 -2.29 14.84 -12.34
CA THR A 256 -3.41 14.39 -11.50
C THR A 256 -4.40 15.52 -11.21
N VAL A 257 -3.91 16.75 -11.00
CA VAL A 257 -4.75 17.94 -10.81
C VAL A 257 -5.57 18.21 -12.07
N GLU A 258 -4.95 18.14 -13.25
CA GLU A 258 -5.67 18.36 -14.50
C GLU A 258 -6.73 17.31 -14.75
N VAL A 259 -6.41 16.02 -14.56
CA VAL A 259 -7.39 14.93 -14.69
C VAL A 259 -8.61 15.18 -13.79
N ARG A 260 -8.39 15.62 -12.55
CA ARG A 260 -9.48 15.97 -11.62
C ARG A 260 -10.29 17.15 -12.14
N ARG A 261 -9.63 18.20 -12.62
CA ARG A 261 -10.28 19.40 -13.15
C ARG A 261 -11.18 19.03 -14.32
N LEU A 262 -10.65 18.33 -15.33
CA LEU A 262 -11.38 17.91 -16.51
C LEU A 262 -12.57 17.00 -16.16
N ALA A 263 -12.36 16.02 -15.28
CA ALA A 263 -13.41 15.11 -14.85
C ALA A 263 -14.53 15.82 -14.05
N SER A 264 -14.18 16.78 -13.20
CA SER A 264 -15.18 17.56 -12.44
C SER A 264 -16.00 18.46 -13.37
N ASN A 265 -15.43 18.91 -14.49
CA ASN A 265 -16.17 19.64 -15.52
C ASN A 265 -17.12 18.72 -16.30
N LEU A 266 -16.69 17.51 -16.65
CA LEU A 266 -17.54 16.55 -17.38
C LEU A 266 -18.65 15.97 -16.51
N TRP A 267 -18.36 15.68 -15.24
CA TRP A 267 -19.27 15.01 -14.32
C TRP A 267 -19.35 15.74 -12.98
N PRO A 268 -19.95 16.95 -12.93
CA PRO A 268 -19.99 17.77 -11.72
C PRO A 268 -20.76 17.11 -10.56
N GLN A 269 -21.71 16.24 -10.86
CA GLN A 269 -22.50 15.50 -9.86
C GLN A 269 -21.82 14.21 -9.37
N HIS A 270 -20.65 13.85 -9.92
CA HIS A 270 -19.94 12.64 -9.53
C HIS A 270 -19.23 12.84 -8.19
N LYS A 271 -19.74 12.14 -7.15
CA LYS A 271 -19.32 12.35 -5.74
C LYS A 271 -17.86 12.02 -5.44
N GLN A 272 -17.23 11.17 -6.24
CA GLN A 272 -15.90 10.65 -5.97
C GLN A 272 -14.87 11.32 -6.88
N SER A 273 -13.74 11.77 -6.34
CA SER A 273 -12.73 12.42 -7.17
C SER A 273 -12.11 11.43 -8.17
N VAL A 274 -12.29 11.68 -9.46
CA VAL A 274 -11.59 10.96 -10.54
C VAL A 274 -10.15 11.47 -10.60
N THR A 275 -9.19 10.56 -10.41
CA THR A 275 -7.76 10.88 -10.38
C THR A 275 -7.03 10.09 -11.46
N ALA A 276 -5.78 10.44 -11.77
CA ALA A 276 -4.96 9.68 -12.71
C ALA A 276 -4.79 8.18 -12.32
N TYR A 277 -4.92 7.83 -11.04
CA TYR A 277 -4.89 6.43 -10.62
C TYR A 277 -6.17 5.65 -11.00
N CYS A 278 -7.25 6.33 -11.38
CA CYS A 278 -8.49 5.68 -11.81
C CYS A 278 -8.28 4.93 -13.14
N PHE A 279 -7.48 5.46 -14.08
CA PHE A 279 -7.12 4.73 -15.30
C PHE A 279 -6.49 3.38 -15.00
N ARG A 280 -5.56 3.34 -14.04
CA ARG A 280 -4.94 2.11 -13.57
C ARG A 280 -5.92 1.16 -12.90
N HIS A 281 -6.91 1.69 -12.17
CA HIS A 281 -7.96 0.85 -11.60
C HIS A 281 -8.87 0.26 -12.68
N GLN A 282 -9.20 1.03 -13.72
CA GLN A 282 -10.02 0.62 -14.86
C GLN A 282 -9.30 -0.44 -15.69
N TRP A 283 -8.08 -0.16 -16.12
CA TRP A 283 -7.26 -1.13 -16.87
C TRP A 283 -7.13 -2.47 -16.12
N ALA A 284 -6.91 -2.42 -14.80
CA ALA A 284 -6.87 -3.64 -13.98
C ALA A 284 -8.22 -4.35 -13.85
N ALA A 285 -9.33 -3.62 -13.90
CA ALA A 285 -10.68 -4.18 -13.86
C ALA A 285 -11.03 -4.86 -15.18
N ASP A 286 -10.75 -4.18 -16.30
CA ASP A 286 -10.90 -4.70 -17.67
C ASP A 286 -10.14 -6.02 -17.80
N MET A 287 -8.85 -6.02 -17.50
CA MET A 287 -8.01 -7.23 -17.56
C MET A 287 -8.53 -8.39 -16.70
N LYS A 288 -9.10 -8.11 -15.51
CA LYS A 288 -9.64 -9.16 -14.64
C LYS A 288 -10.96 -9.74 -15.14
N ALA A 289 -11.66 -9.05 -16.03
CA ALA A 289 -12.87 -9.56 -16.65
C ALA A 289 -12.56 -10.57 -17.76
N PHE A 290 -11.37 -10.46 -18.40
CA PHE A 290 -11.05 -11.23 -19.61
C PHE A 290 -9.87 -12.19 -19.47
N THR A 291 -8.96 -11.98 -18.51
CA THR A 291 -7.70 -12.75 -18.43
C THR A 291 -7.45 -13.35 -17.05
N ASP A 292 -6.47 -14.25 -17.02
CA ASP A 292 -5.93 -14.84 -15.82
C ASP A 292 -5.21 -13.83 -14.90
N GLY A 293 -4.87 -14.28 -13.70
CA GLY A 293 -4.40 -13.39 -12.65
C GLY A 293 -3.00 -12.83 -12.80
N ASP A 294 -2.13 -13.52 -13.54
CA ASP A 294 -0.72 -13.17 -13.65
C ASP A 294 -0.49 -12.13 -14.74
N SER A 295 -1.26 -12.17 -15.83
CA SER A 295 -1.26 -11.13 -16.88
C SER A 295 -1.66 -9.75 -16.32
N VAL A 296 -2.64 -9.70 -15.42
CA VAL A 296 -3.01 -8.47 -14.68
C VAL A 296 -1.82 -7.95 -13.84
N SER A 297 -1.06 -8.85 -13.21
CA SER A 297 0.08 -8.47 -12.38
C SER A 297 1.25 -7.94 -13.22
N ARG A 298 1.54 -8.59 -14.36
CA ARG A 298 2.56 -8.17 -15.33
C ARG A 298 2.28 -6.78 -15.89
N GLY A 299 1.06 -6.52 -16.37
CA GLY A 299 0.74 -5.22 -16.97
C GLY A 299 0.57 -4.09 -15.93
N LEU A 300 0.31 -4.42 -14.66
CA LEU A 300 0.47 -3.47 -13.56
C LEU A 300 1.94 -3.27 -13.14
N GLY A 301 2.89 -4.00 -13.69
CA GLY A 301 4.30 -3.92 -13.26
C GLY A 301 4.49 -4.39 -11.82
N HIS A 302 3.74 -5.41 -11.40
CA HIS A 302 3.90 -6.05 -10.10
C HIS A 302 4.74 -7.32 -10.23
N ALA A 303 5.64 -7.55 -9.27
CA ALA A 303 6.37 -8.80 -9.11
C ALA A 303 5.65 -9.80 -8.16
N SER A 304 4.51 -9.41 -7.58
CA SER A 304 3.72 -10.21 -6.63
C SER A 304 2.24 -10.16 -6.97
N ALA A 305 1.58 -11.33 -6.99
CA ALA A 305 0.14 -11.43 -7.21
C ALA A 305 -0.71 -10.80 -6.08
N LYS A 306 -0.15 -10.62 -4.86
CA LYS A 306 -0.89 -10.09 -3.69
C LYS A 306 -1.35 -8.64 -3.90
N THR A 307 -0.54 -7.83 -4.57
CA THR A 307 -0.80 -6.39 -4.72
C THR A 307 -1.91 -6.10 -5.75
N ARG A 308 -2.20 -7.03 -6.68
CA ARG A 308 -3.28 -6.88 -7.68
C ARG A 308 -4.67 -6.77 -7.06
N ARG A 309 -4.89 -7.35 -5.86
CA ARG A 309 -6.16 -7.30 -5.11
C ARG A 309 -6.59 -5.88 -4.73
N THR A 310 -5.66 -4.92 -4.75
CA THR A 310 -5.95 -3.52 -4.40
C THR A 310 -6.48 -2.70 -5.59
N TYR A 311 -6.25 -3.17 -6.82
CA TYR A 311 -6.71 -2.53 -8.05
C TYR A 311 -8.08 -3.09 -8.47
N GLY A 312 -8.81 -2.41 -9.37
CA GLY A 312 -10.25 -2.60 -9.66
C GLY A 312 -10.72 -4.06 -9.77
N THR A 313 -12.00 -4.34 -9.55
CA THR A 313 -12.55 -5.71 -9.58
C THR A 313 -13.13 -6.06 -10.95
N ALA A 314 -13.25 -7.34 -11.31
CA ALA A 314 -13.77 -7.78 -12.61
C ALA A 314 -15.14 -7.15 -12.95
N GLY A 315 -16.07 -7.08 -11.98
CA GLY A 315 -17.37 -6.39 -12.18
C GLY A 315 -17.32 -4.87 -12.32
N GLN A 316 -16.13 -4.25 -12.24
CA GLN A 316 -15.90 -2.84 -12.57
C GLN A 316 -15.21 -2.67 -13.95
N GLY A 317 -14.99 -3.77 -14.67
CA GLY A 317 -14.45 -3.73 -16.02
C GLY A 317 -15.37 -2.92 -16.93
N GLY A 318 -14.76 -2.20 -17.85
CA GLY A 318 -15.46 -1.49 -18.90
C GLY A 318 -16.25 -2.50 -19.72
N LYS A 319 -17.50 -2.14 -20.05
CA LYS A 319 -18.29 -2.88 -21.04
C LYS A 319 -17.82 -2.57 -22.48
N ASP A 320 -16.79 -1.73 -22.62
CA ASP A 320 -16.22 -1.28 -23.88
C ASP A 320 -15.26 -2.29 -24.50
N GLY A 321 -14.91 -3.38 -23.80
CA GLY A 321 -14.22 -4.54 -24.39
C GLY A 321 -12.74 -4.31 -24.67
N LEU A 322 -12.13 -3.24 -24.16
CA LEU A 322 -10.71 -2.96 -24.38
C LEU A 322 -9.83 -3.99 -23.66
N THR A 323 -9.15 -4.83 -24.43
CA THR A 323 -8.21 -5.83 -23.92
C THR A 323 -6.91 -5.83 -24.72
N PRO A 324 -5.73 -5.71 -24.06
CA PRO A 324 -4.46 -5.96 -24.71
C PRO A 324 -4.39 -7.37 -25.28
N LEU A 325 -3.75 -7.51 -26.44
CA LEU A 325 -3.44 -8.81 -27.03
C LEU A 325 -2.29 -9.51 -26.31
N ALA A 326 -1.27 -8.74 -25.91
CA ALA A 326 -0.09 -9.29 -25.27
C ALA A 326 0.45 -8.38 -24.18
N ILE A 327 1.00 -9.01 -23.13
CA ILE A 327 1.69 -8.34 -22.04
C ILE A 327 2.99 -9.08 -21.74
N VAL A 328 4.11 -8.37 -21.93
CA VAL A 328 5.45 -8.88 -21.63
C VAL A 328 6.01 -8.10 -20.45
N ALA A 329 6.65 -8.77 -19.50
CA ALA A 329 7.31 -8.14 -18.36
C ALA A 329 8.65 -8.82 -18.11
N THR A 330 9.64 -8.05 -17.62
CA THR A 330 11.02 -8.54 -17.45
C THR A 330 11.12 -9.72 -16.48
N ASN A 331 10.42 -9.66 -15.35
CA ASN A 331 10.51 -10.68 -14.30
C ASN A 331 9.23 -11.52 -14.21
N PRO A 332 9.32 -12.81 -13.83
CA PRO A 332 8.15 -13.63 -13.55
C PRO A 332 7.35 -13.10 -12.34
N VAL A 333 6.04 -13.34 -12.31
CA VAL A 333 5.17 -12.94 -11.20
C VAL A 333 5.23 -14.00 -10.11
N ARG A 334 5.61 -13.62 -8.88
CA ARG A 334 5.57 -14.54 -7.73
C ARG A 334 4.13 -14.77 -7.29
N THR A 335 3.67 -16.02 -7.39
CA THR A 335 2.39 -16.50 -6.87
C THR A 335 2.51 -16.77 -5.36
N PHE A 336 1.42 -16.53 -4.63
CA PHE A 336 1.35 -16.82 -3.19
C PHE A 336 0.15 -17.73 -2.97
N THR A 337 0.39 -18.96 -2.52
CA THR A 337 -0.64 -19.86 -1.99
C THR A 337 -1.32 -19.19 -0.80
N THR A 338 -2.62 -18.95 -0.90
CA THR A 338 -3.43 -18.46 0.22
C THR A 338 -3.54 -19.55 1.27
N ASP A 339 -3.08 -19.28 2.51
CA ASP A 339 -3.37 -20.12 3.68
C ASP A 339 -4.91 -20.23 3.85
N PRO A 340 -5.50 -21.44 3.78
CA PRO A 340 -6.94 -21.68 3.88
C PRO A 340 -7.57 -21.12 5.16
N ARG A 341 -6.78 -20.89 6.20
CA ARG A 341 -7.26 -20.48 7.54
C ARG A 341 -7.67 -19.01 7.67
N ARG A 342 -7.64 -18.21 6.59
CA ARG A 342 -8.09 -16.79 6.61
C ARG A 342 -9.49 -16.56 6.04
N GLN A 343 -10.24 -17.62 5.72
CA GLN A 343 -11.62 -17.56 5.23
C GLN A 343 -12.66 -18.06 6.24
N SER A 344 -12.42 -18.02 7.54
CA SER A 344 -13.52 -18.18 8.51
C SER A 344 -14.34 -16.88 8.55
N VAL A 345 -15.33 -16.80 7.66
CA VAL A 345 -16.53 -15.97 7.89
C VAL A 345 -17.21 -16.58 9.13
N PRO A 346 -17.61 -15.79 10.14
CA PRO A 346 -18.43 -16.33 11.22
C PRO A 346 -19.73 -16.83 10.59
N GLU A 347 -20.08 -18.10 10.84
CA GLU A 347 -21.39 -18.63 10.51
C GLU A 347 -22.46 -17.68 11.07
N SER A 348 -23.33 -17.26 10.17
CA SER A 348 -24.58 -16.58 10.46
C SER A 348 -25.34 -17.36 11.50
N ILE A 349 -25.54 -16.74 12.67
CA ILE A 349 -26.63 -17.10 13.56
C ILE A 349 -27.90 -16.57 12.88
N GLU A 350 -28.65 -17.48 12.28
CA GLU A 350 -30.04 -17.25 11.86
C GLU A 350 -30.99 -17.55 13.04
N PRO A 351 -32.22 -17.01 13.01
CA PRO A 351 -32.83 -16.22 14.09
C PRO A 351 -33.19 -16.95 15.38
#